data_AF-A0A7W6RFG9-F1
#
_entry.id   AF-A0A7W6RFG9-F1
#
_cell.length_a   1.000
_cell.length_b   1.000
_cell.length_c   1.000
_cell.angle_alpha   90.00
_cell.angle_beta   90.00
_cell.angle_gamma   90.00
#
_symmetry.space_group_name_H-M   'P 1'
#
loop_
_entity.id
_entity.type
_entity.pdbx_description
1 polymer ?
#
loop_
_entity_poly.entity_id
_entity_poly.type
_entity_poly.pdbx_seq_one_letter_code
_entity_poly.pdbx_strand_id
1 'polypeptide(L)' 'MSHVTQVYRDRDGDRLVIEAGGVIQVNAGGHIVGPTGAPATAIADATGGTTTDAEARAALNAVLAALRAVGIVASA' A
#
# COMPACT_ATOMS: atom_id res chain seq x y z
N MET A 1 -15.59 -6.88 26.99
CA MET A 1 -14.31 -7.51 26.61
C MET A 1 -13.39 -6.45 26.09
N SER A 2 -12.29 -6.14 26.80
CA SER A 2 -11.24 -5.26 26.29
C SER A 2 -10.33 -6.11 25.41
N HIS A 3 -10.37 -5.92 24.09
CA HIS A 3 -9.36 -6.49 23.21
C HIS A 3 -8.16 -5.54 23.23
N VAL A 4 -7.10 -5.93 23.93
CA VAL A 4 -5.77 -5.37 23.68
C VAL A 4 -5.25 -6.12 22.47
N THR A 5 -5.36 -5.53 21.28
CA THR A 5 -4.75 -6.09 20.07
C THR A 5 -3.27 -6.31 20.34
N GLN A 6 -2.83 -7.56 20.49
CA GLN A 6 -1.41 -7.85 20.68
C GLN A 6 -0.68 -7.65 19.37
N VAL A 7 0.02 -6.53 19.28
CA VAL A 7 0.90 -6.19 18.19
C VAL A 7 2.23 -6.91 18.40
N TYR A 8 2.43 -8.05 17.75
CA TYR A 8 3.72 -8.73 17.76
C TYR A 8 4.48 -8.47 16.46
N ARG A 9 5.80 -8.40 16.58
CA ARG A 9 6.72 -8.42 15.44
C ARG A 9 6.98 -9.88 15.09
N ASP A 10 6.92 -10.25 13.80
CA ASP A 10 7.47 -11.55 13.39
C ASP A 10 8.95 -11.66 13.80
N ARG A 11 9.48 -12.90 13.78
CA ARG A 11 10.82 -13.24 14.29
C ARG A 11 11.94 -12.36 13.70
N ASP A 12 11.71 -11.79 12.52
CA ASP A 12 12.63 -10.94 11.77
C ASP A 12 12.30 -9.43 11.82
N GLY A 13 11.21 -9.02 12.51
CA GLY A 13 10.88 -7.62 12.76
C GLY A 13 10.17 -6.87 11.64
N ASP A 14 9.92 -7.53 10.50
CA ASP A 14 9.40 -6.98 9.25
C ASP A 14 7.86 -6.96 9.17
N ARG A 15 7.19 -7.77 9.98
CA ARG A 15 5.72 -7.92 9.95
C ARG A 15 5.07 -7.60 11.29
N LEU A 16 4.05 -6.76 11.22
CA LEU A 16 3.07 -6.52 12.27
C LEU A 16 1.85 -7.40 12.02
N VAL A 17 1.51 -8.28 12.94
CA VAL A 17 0.29 -9.10 12.83
C VAL A 17 -0.77 -8.58 13.79
N ILE A 18 -2.00 -8.48 13.28
CA ILE A 18 -3.19 -8.04 14.01
C ILE A 18 -4.08 -9.27 14.19
N GLU A 19 -4.50 -9.59 15.42
CA GLU A 19 -5.24 -10.81 15.79
C GLU A 19 -6.46 -11.15 14.91
N ALA A 20 -7.08 -10.16 14.27
CA ALA A 20 -8.16 -10.36 13.30
C ALA A 20 -7.71 -10.92 11.94
N GLY A 21 -6.46 -11.37 11.81
CA GLY A 21 -5.85 -11.84 10.56
C GLY A 21 -5.26 -10.73 9.68
N GLY A 22 -5.26 -9.48 10.16
CA GLY A 22 -4.67 -8.33 9.48
C GLY A 22 -3.15 -8.32 9.58
N VAL A 23 -2.50 -7.74 8.58
CA VAL A 23 -1.03 -7.70 8.50
C VAL A 23 -0.58 -6.35 7.96
N ILE A 24 0.46 -5.79 8.57
CA ILE A 24 1.28 -4.74 7.96
C ILE A 24 2.67 -5.32 7.78
N GLN A 25 3.18 -5.33 6.55
CA GLN A 25 4.52 -5.82 6.24
C GLN A 25 5.38 -4.68 5.70
N VAL A 26 6.64 -4.63 6.14
CA VAL A 26 7.62 -3.62 5.76
C VAL A 26 8.87 -4.31 5.20
N ASN A 27 9.22 -4.01 3.95
CA ASN A 27 10.44 -4.53 3.34
C ASN A 27 11.70 -3.82 3.87
N ALA A 28 12.86 -4.43 3.59
CA ALA A 28 14.16 -3.77 3.76
C ALA A 28 14.15 -2.38 3.08
N GLY A 29 14.51 -1.35 3.84
CA GLY A 29 14.38 0.06 3.41
C GLY A 29 13.18 0.81 4.00
N GLY A 30 12.29 0.13 4.75
CA GLY A 30 11.20 0.80 5.48
C GLY A 30 9.93 1.01 4.65
N HIS A 31 9.76 0.27 3.55
CA HIS A 31 8.60 0.41 2.66
C HIS A 31 7.49 -0.55 3.03
N ILE A 32 6.26 -0.04 3.17
CA ILE A 32 5.07 -0.90 3.26
C ILE A 32 4.91 -1.65 1.94
N VAL A 33 4.65 -2.95 2.04
CA VAL A 33 4.47 -3.81 0.88
C VAL A 33 3.11 -4.46 0.83
N GLY A 34 2.70 -4.80 -0.39
CA GLY A 34 1.48 -5.56 -0.63
C GLY A 34 1.60 -7.03 -0.19
N PRO A 35 0.52 -7.80 -0.32
CA PRO A 35 0.46 -9.21 0.11
C PRO A 35 1.45 -10.13 -0.61
N THR A 36 2.02 -9.69 -1.74
CA THR A 36 3.06 -10.43 -2.48
C THR A 36 4.47 -10.08 -2.03
N GLY A 37 4.65 -9.24 -0.99
CA GLY A 37 5.95 -8.82 -0.48
C GLY A 37 6.69 -7.80 -1.36
N ALA A 38 6.00 -7.20 -2.34
CA ALA A 38 6.57 -6.19 -3.23
C ALA A 38 5.99 -4.80 -2.93
N PRO A 39 6.81 -3.72 -3.02
CA PRO A 39 6.28 -2.36 -2.95
C PRO A 39 5.44 -2.05 -4.19
N ALA A 40 4.56 -1.05 -4.07
CA ALA A 40 3.90 -0.48 -5.25
C ALA A 40 4.94 0.10 -6.22
N THR A 41 4.62 0.05 -7.51
CA THR A 41 5.43 0.70 -8.55
C THR A 41 5.47 2.21 -8.34
N ALA A 42 6.58 2.84 -8.69
CA ALA A 42 6.70 4.29 -8.67
C ALA A 42 5.60 4.95 -9.51
N ILE A 43 4.96 5.97 -8.95
CA ILE A 43 3.98 6.79 -9.65
C ILE A 43 4.79 7.91 -10.32
N ALA A 44 4.73 7.98 -11.65
CA ALA A 44 5.40 9.04 -12.40
C ALA A 44 4.70 10.38 -12.19
N ASP A 45 5.45 11.47 -12.31
CA ASP A 45 4.88 12.81 -12.32
C ASP A 45 3.89 12.97 -13.47
N ALA A 46 2.80 13.70 -13.21
CA ALA A 46 1.90 14.10 -14.28
C ALA A 46 2.66 15.04 -15.22
N THR A 47 2.76 14.66 -16.49
CA THR A 47 3.60 15.39 -17.47
C THR A 47 2.85 16.54 -18.16
N GLY A 48 1.56 16.70 -17.84
CA GLY A 48 0.65 17.51 -18.64
C GLY A 48 0.33 16.82 -19.97
N GLY A 49 -0.71 17.28 -20.66
CA GLY A 49 -1.13 16.70 -21.92
C GLY A 49 -1.89 17.71 -22.77
N THR A 50 -2.20 17.33 -24.01
CA THR A 50 -3.03 18.15 -24.91
C THR A 50 -4.45 18.35 -24.37
N THR A 51 -4.91 17.43 -23.53
CA THR A 51 -6.15 17.56 -22.75
C THR A 51 -5.83 17.33 -21.28
N THR A 52 -6.09 18.34 -20.43
CA THR A 52 -5.82 18.28 -18.99
C THR A 52 -6.61 17.15 -18.30
N ASP A 53 -7.83 16.85 -18.77
CA ASP A 53 -8.70 15.83 -18.19
C ASP A 53 -8.16 14.39 -18.34
N ALA A 54 -7.69 14.01 -19.54
CA ALA A 54 -7.23 12.65 -19.79
C ALA A 54 -5.96 12.32 -18.99
N GLU A 55 -4.99 13.24 -18.98
CA GLU A 55 -3.75 13.08 -18.23
C GLU A 55 -4.01 13.03 -16.72
N ALA A 56 -4.85 13.94 -16.19
CA ALA A 56 -5.22 13.92 -14.78
C ALA A 56 -5.91 12.62 -14.37
N ARG A 57 -6.81 12.10 -15.21
CA ARG A 57 -7.49 10.82 -14.95
C ARG A 57 -6.53 9.64 -14.96
N ALA A 58 -5.57 9.62 -15.89
CA ALA A 58 -4.54 8.59 -15.94
C ALA A 58 -3.66 8.61 -14.68
N ALA A 59 -3.21 9.79 -14.25
CA ALA A 59 -2.42 9.95 -13.04
C ALA A 59 -3.20 9.51 -11.78
N LEU A 60 -4.47 9.92 -11.64
CA LEU A 60 -5.32 9.50 -10.52
C LEU A 60 -5.55 7.99 -10.48
N ASN A 61 -5.77 7.36 -11.65
CA ASN A 61 -5.91 5.91 -11.73
C ASN A 61 -4.62 5.18 -11.33
N ALA A 62 -3.45 5.72 -11.70
CA ALA A 62 -2.16 5.17 -11.28
C ALA A 62 -1.97 5.26 -9.76
N VAL A 63 -2.32 6.40 -9.15
CA VAL A 63 -2.30 6.57 -7.68
C VAL A 63 -3.24 5.57 -7.01
N LEU A 64 -4.47 5.45 -7.49
CA LEU A 64 -5.45 4.53 -6.91
C LEU A 64 -5.00 3.06 -7.02
N ALA A 65 -4.40 2.68 -8.14
CA ALA A 65 -3.84 1.35 -8.34
C ALA A 65 -2.69 1.08 -7.35
N ALA A 66 -1.78 2.04 -7.16
CA ALA A 66 -0.67 1.91 -6.22
C ALA A 66 -1.16 1.76 -4.77
N LEU A 67 -2.13 2.57 -4.34
CA LEU A 67 -2.71 2.49 -2.99
C LEU A 67 -3.43 1.16 -2.73
N ARG A 68 -4.12 0.62 -3.74
CA ARG A 68 -4.75 -0.71 -3.67
C ARG A 68 -3.73 -1.83 -3.60
N ALA A 69 -2.63 -1.72 -4.36
CA ALA A 69 -1.57 -2.74 -4.38
C ALA A 69 -0.92 -2.96 -3.01
N VAL A 70 -0.83 -1.91 -2.19
CA VAL A 70 -0.32 -1.99 -0.80
C VAL A 70 -1.42 -2.02 0.27
N GLY A 71 -2.70 -2.14 -0.12
CA GLY A 71 -3.82 -2.32 0.80
C GLY A 71 -4.20 -1.09 1.64
N ILE A 72 -3.82 0.12 1.23
CA ILE A 72 -4.16 1.37 1.95
C ILE A 72 -5.63 1.75 1.75
N VAL A 73 -6.20 1.41 0.58
CA VAL A 73 -7.62 1.58 0.27
C VAL A 73 -8.20 0.27 -0.25
N ALA A 74 -9.52 0.12 -0.18
CA ALA A 74 -10.20 -1.07 -0.67
C ALA A 74 -9.94 -1.33 -2.17
N SER A 75 -9.70 -2.59 -2.51
CA SER A 75 -9.74 -3.06 -3.89
C SER A 75 -11.17 -2.96 -4.44
N ALA A 76 -11.29 -2.74 -5.75
CA ALA A 76 -12.58 -2.84 -6.44
C ALA A 76 -13.09 -4.29 -6.47
#